data_AF-A0A2J8AE08-F1
#
_entry.id   AF-A0A2J8AE08-F1
#
_cell.length_a   1.000
_cell.length_b   1.000
_cell.length_c   1.000
_cell.angle_alpha   90.00
_cell.angle_beta   90.00
_cell.angle_gamma   90.00
#
_symmetry.space_group_name_H-M   'P 1'
#
loop_
_entity.id
_entity.type
_entity.pdbx_description
1 polymer ?
#
loop_
_entity_poly.entity_id
_entity_poly.type
_entity_poly.pdbx_seq_one_letter_code
_entity_poly.pdbx_strand_id
1 'polypeptide(L)'
;MAVKTVPGVAILGPVSAEHADILTPEALAFVATLQRIFNQRRKELLKRRDERQKELDAGRLPDFLPETAAVRAAPSWRCAPPAPGLVDRRVEITGPVDRKMVINALNSDATQFMADFEGAPCRGLAGRGAEPAALWNDVFCASQDMLRLPRGSVRATVLIETLLAAFEMEEILFELREHSSGLNCGRWDYIFSFIKKLRNHPRFVLPDRSAVSMTSPFMDAYVRLLIRTCHKR
;
A
#
# COMPACT_ATOMS: atom_id res chain seq x y z
N MET A 1 -23.53 -20.81 13.07
CA MET A 1 -24.30 -21.48 11.99
C MET A 1 -23.33 -22.11 11.00
N ALA A 2 -23.75 -23.11 10.22
CA ALA A 2 -22.90 -23.73 9.20
C ALA A 2 -22.98 -22.93 7.89
N VAL A 3 -21.87 -22.28 7.49
CA VAL A 3 -21.73 -21.62 6.19
C VAL A 3 -21.39 -22.67 5.14
N LYS A 4 -22.05 -22.61 3.97
CA LYS A 4 -21.69 -23.47 2.85
C LYS A 4 -20.35 -23.00 2.27
N THR A 5 -19.30 -23.78 2.49
CA THR A 5 -17.95 -23.45 2.02
C THR A 5 -17.72 -23.88 0.58
N VAL A 6 -16.64 -23.37 -0.01
CA VAL A 6 -16.17 -23.76 -1.35
C VAL A 6 -15.01 -24.76 -1.23
N PRO A 7 -14.70 -25.57 -2.27
CA PRO A 7 -13.65 -26.58 -2.20
C PRO A 7 -12.31 -26.01 -1.72
N GLY A 8 -11.67 -26.65 -0.75
CA GLY A 8 -10.37 -26.21 -0.21
C GLY A 8 -10.40 -24.97 0.68
N VAL A 9 -11.58 -24.51 1.13
CA VAL A 9 -11.71 -23.40 2.09
C VAL A 9 -12.26 -23.93 3.42
N ALA A 10 -11.58 -23.57 4.50
CA ALA A 10 -11.99 -23.87 5.88
C ALA A 10 -12.18 -22.56 6.65
N ILE A 11 -13.33 -22.43 7.31
CA ILE A 11 -13.60 -21.34 8.26
C ILE A 11 -13.33 -21.88 9.66
N LEU A 12 -12.27 -21.39 10.29
CA LEU A 12 -11.82 -21.88 11.60
C LEU A 12 -12.40 -21.08 12.78
N GLY A 13 -12.83 -19.84 12.53
CA GLY A 13 -13.42 -18.96 13.55
C GLY A 13 -14.92 -19.15 13.72
N PRO A 14 -15.49 -18.69 14.86
CA PRO A 14 -16.93 -18.73 15.07
C PRO A 14 -17.68 -17.83 14.07
N VAL A 15 -18.77 -18.36 13.51
CA VAL A 15 -19.62 -17.64 12.55
C VAL A 15 -20.93 -17.24 13.21
N SER A 16 -21.08 -15.92 13.45
CA SER A 16 -22.33 -15.28 13.86
C SER A 16 -23.28 -15.12 12.66
N ALA A 17 -24.52 -14.67 12.90
CA ALA A 17 -25.45 -14.34 11.82
C ALA A 17 -24.90 -13.22 10.91
N GLU A 18 -24.37 -12.15 11.51
CA GLU A 18 -23.76 -11.04 10.77
C GLU A 18 -22.55 -11.48 9.92
N HIS A 19 -21.76 -12.45 10.40
CA HIS A 19 -20.68 -13.04 9.59
C HIS A 19 -21.20 -13.83 8.39
N ALA A 20 -22.35 -14.50 8.52
CA ALA A 20 -22.92 -15.29 7.44
C ALA A 20 -23.39 -14.42 6.25
N ASP A 21 -23.78 -13.17 6.51
CA ASP A 21 -24.15 -12.19 5.47
C ASP A 21 -22.95 -11.80 4.59
N ILE A 22 -21.72 -11.85 5.14
CA ILE A 22 -20.48 -11.52 4.41
C ILE A 22 -19.83 -12.77 3.82
N LEU A 23 -19.82 -13.87 4.57
CA LEU A 23 -19.17 -15.14 4.18
C LEU A 23 -20.07 -15.97 3.26
N THR A 24 -20.65 -15.35 2.23
CA THR A 24 -21.47 -16.06 1.24
C THR A 24 -20.60 -16.99 0.37
N PRO A 25 -21.17 -18.05 -0.22
CA PRO A 25 -20.42 -18.94 -1.12
C PRO A 25 -19.72 -18.20 -2.26
N GLU A 26 -20.35 -17.15 -2.81
CA GLU A 26 -19.82 -16.33 -3.90
C GLU A 26 -18.63 -15.47 -3.43
N ALA A 27 -18.76 -14.83 -2.26
CA ALA A 27 -17.67 -14.07 -1.66
C ALA A 27 -16.47 -14.96 -1.32
N LEU A 28 -16.73 -16.14 -0.75
CA LEU A 28 -15.71 -17.14 -0.46
C LEU A 28 -15.03 -17.66 -1.73
N ALA A 29 -15.79 -17.91 -2.81
CA ALA A 29 -15.25 -18.31 -4.10
C ALA A 29 -14.33 -17.23 -4.69
N PHE A 30 -14.75 -15.96 -4.60
CA PHE A 30 -13.97 -14.82 -5.07
C PHE A 30 -12.63 -14.71 -4.33
N VAL A 31 -12.66 -14.66 -2.99
CA VAL A 31 -11.44 -14.57 -2.16
C VAL A 31 -10.54 -15.79 -2.35
N ALA A 32 -11.11 -17.00 -2.43
CA ALA A 32 -10.36 -18.22 -2.68
C ALA A 32 -9.65 -18.19 -4.04
N THR A 33 -10.28 -17.63 -5.06
CA THR A 33 -9.68 -17.49 -6.39
C THR A 33 -8.51 -16.52 -6.37
N LEU A 34 -8.68 -15.34 -5.77
CA LEU A 34 -7.57 -14.38 -5.59
C LEU A 34 -6.42 -14.98 -4.80
N GLN A 35 -6.73 -15.71 -3.72
CA GLN A 35 -5.71 -16.41 -2.93
C GLN A 35 -4.92 -17.39 -3.81
N ARG A 36 -5.60 -18.21 -4.62
CA ARG A 36 -4.94 -19.25 -5.44
C ARG A 36 -4.03 -18.64 -6.50
N ILE A 37 -4.48 -17.55 -7.13
CA ILE A 37 -3.73 -16.86 -8.18
C ILE A 37 -2.51 -16.14 -7.61
N PHE A 38 -2.67 -15.38 -6.53
CA PHE A 38 -1.69 -14.36 -6.13
C PHE A 38 -0.85 -14.71 -4.90
N ASN A 39 -1.27 -15.67 -4.07
CA ASN A 39 -0.58 -15.97 -2.80
C ASN A 39 0.85 -16.46 -3.00
N GLN A 40 1.14 -17.18 -4.09
CA GLN A 40 2.49 -17.67 -4.35
C GLN A 40 3.45 -16.49 -4.61
N ARG A 41 3.09 -15.58 -5.52
CA ARG A 41 3.86 -14.34 -5.76
C ARG A 41 3.98 -13.48 -4.50
N ARG A 42 2.91 -13.37 -3.69
CA ARG A 42 2.98 -12.68 -2.39
C ARG A 42 4.05 -13.27 -1.47
N LYS A 43 4.13 -14.60 -1.35
CA LYS A 43 5.17 -15.29 -0.54
C LYS A 43 6.57 -15.04 -1.08
N GLU A 44 6.74 -15.03 -2.40
CA GLU A 44 8.02 -14.73 -3.05
C GLU A 44 8.47 -13.30 -2.74
N LEU A 45 7.57 -12.31 -2.79
CA LEU A 45 7.88 -10.93 -2.41
C LEU A 45 8.26 -10.83 -0.93
N LEU A 46 7.59 -11.57 -0.04
CA LEU A 46 8.00 -11.62 1.37
C LEU A 46 9.41 -12.22 1.55
N LYS A 47 9.77 -13.24 0.77
CA LYS A 47 11.13 -13.79 0.78
C LYS A 47 12.16 -12.77 0.26
N ARG A 48 11.85 -12.08 -0.85
CA ARG A 48 12.71 -11.03 -1.42
C ARG A 48 12.91 -9.86 -0.47
N ARG A 49 11.90 -9.53 0.33
CA ARG A 49 12.02 -8.53 1.41
C ARG A 49 13.13 -8.88 2.39
N ASP A 50 13.23 -10.16 2.77
CA ASP A 50 14.25 -10.64 3.70
C ASP A 50 15.63 -10.67 3.04
N GLU A 51 15.72 -11.08 1.78
CA GLU A 51 16.95 -11.04 0.98
C GLU A 51 17.47 -9.60 0.83
N ARG A 52 16.59 -8.65 0.48
CA ARG A 52 16.92 -7.23 0.40
C ARG A 52 17.38 -6.67 1.74
N GLN A 53 16.82 -7.15 2.85
CA GLN A 53 17.30 -6.75 4.17
C GLN A 53 18.72 -7.24 4.45
N LYS A 54 19.07 -8.47 4.05
CA LYS A 54 20.44 -8.99 4.18
C LYS A 54 21.44 -8.14 3.39
N GLU A 55 21.06 -7.64 2.21
CA GLU A 55 21.91 -6.72 1.44
C GLU A 55 22.15 -5.40 2.20
N LEU A 56 21.12 -4.83 2.84
CA LEU A 56 21.24 -3.60 3.63
C LEU A 56 22.15 -3.81 4.85
N ASP A 57 21.96 -4.93 5.53
CA ASP A 57 22.76 -5.33 6.69
C ASP A 57 24.23 -5.57 6.31
N ALA A 58 24.50 -6.03 5.07
CA ALA A 58 25.85 -6.18 4.52
C ALA A 58 26.50 -4.85 4.11
N GLY A 59 25.85 -3.71 4.36
CA GLY A 59 26.41 -2.39 4.16
C GLY A 59 25.91 -1.64 2.92
N ARG A 60 25.08 -2.27 2.07
CA ARG A 60 24.51 -1.60 0.90
C ARG A 60 23.46 -0.58 1.35
N LEU A 61 23.60 0.68 0.98
CA LEU A 61 22.58 1.70 1.24
C LEU A 61 21.51 1.70 0.14
N PRO A 62 20.26 2.09 0.45
CA PRO A 62 19.23 2.26 -0.55
C PRO A 62 19.55 3.46 -1.44
N ASP A 63 19.27 3.30 -2.74
CA ASP A 63 19.40 4.34 -3.76
C ASP A 63 18.42 4.02 -4.90
N PHE A 64 18.23 4.96 -5.82
CA PHE A 64 17.42 4.78 -7.01
C PHE A 64 17.99 3.67 -7.90
N LEU A 65 17.11 2.81 -8.40
CA LEU A 65 17.49 1.68 -9.24
C LEU A 65 17.90 2.17 -10.65
N PRO A 66 19.11 1.84 -11.14
CA PRO A 66 19.52 2.19 -12.51
C PRO A 66 18.66 1.49 -13.57
N GLU A 67 18.22 0.26 -13.31
CA GLU A 67 17.43 -0.56 -14.24
C GLU A 67 16.08 0.08 -14.62
N THR A 68 15.50 0.90 -13.73
CA THR A 68 14.23 1.59 -13.96
C THR A 68 14.39 3.08 -14.30
N ALA A 69 15.62 3.53 -14.59
CA ALA A 69 15.88 4.93 -14.94
C ALA A 69 15.06 5.40 -16.15
N ALA A 70 14.78 4.52 -17.11
CA ALA A 70 13.94 4.82 -18.26
C ALA A 70 12.50 5.22 -17.87
N VAL A 71 11.90 4.56 -16.88
CA VAL A 71 10.56 4.91 -16.35
C VAL A 71 10.58 6.33 -15.79
N ARG A 72 11.64 6.67 -15.03
CA ARG A 72 11.78 7.99 -14.42
C ARG A 72 12.05 9.10 -15.43
N ALA A 73 12.83 8.81 -16.46
CA ALA A 73 13.19 9.77 -17.50
C ALA A 73 12.07 10.02 -18.52
N ALA A 74 11.19 9.03 -18.75
CA ALA A 74 10.13 9.13 -19.75
C ALA A 74 9.08 10.21 -19.36
N PRO A 75 8.90 11.28 -20.16
CA PRO A 75 7.84 12.27 -19.94
C PRO A 75 6.47 11.84 -20.49
N SER A 76 6.43 10.74 -21.23
CA SER A 76 5.28 10.28 -22.02
C SER A 76 4.14 9.68 -21.21
N TRP A 77 4.36 9.36 -19.93
CA TRP A 77 3.36 8.69 -19.12
C TRP A 77 2.94 9.52 -17.90
N ARG A 78 1.65 9.40 -17.58
CA ARG A 78 0.98 9.91 -16.39
C ARG A 78 0.03 8.85 -15.86
N CYS A 79 -0.34 8.99 -14.59
CA CYS A 79 -1.41 8.22 -14.00
C CYS A 79 -2.75 8.62 -14.64
N ALA A 80 -3.73 7.73 -14.54
CA ALA A 80 -5.10 8.02 -14.88
C ALA A 80 -5.59 9.25 -14.08
N PRO A 81 -6.47 10.08 -14.67
CA PRO A 81 -7.01 11.23 -13.97
C PRO A 81 -7.79 10.80 -12.72
N PRO A 82 -7.89 11.67 -11.69
CA PRO A 82 -8.66 11.35 -10.50
C PRO A 82 -10.10 10.96 -10.85
N ALA A 83 -10.58 9.87 -10.25
CA ALA A 83 -11.97 9.45 -10.42
C ALA A 83 -12.97 10.46 -9.79
N PRO A 84 -14.26 10.40 -10.18
CA PRO A 84 -15.30 11.16 -9.49
C PRO A 84 -15.23 10.95 -7.98
N GLY A 85 -15.26 12.04 -7.21
CA GLY A 85 -15.10 12.03 -5.74
C GLY A 85 -13.66 12.01 -5.22
N LEU A 86 -12.64 11.89 -6.08
CA LEU A 86 -11.22 11.91 -5.69
C LEU A 86 -10.47 13.17 -6.15
N VAL A 87 -11.17 14.15 -6.73
CA VAL A 87 -10.56 15.40 -7.20
C VAL A 87 -10.21 16.32 -6.03
N ASP A 88 -11.08 16.41 -5.02
CA ASP A 88 -10.87 17.21 -3.82
C ASP A 88 -10.67 16.33 -2.58
N ARG A 89 -9.42 16.30 -2.12
CA ARG A 89 -8.95 15.45 -1.02
C ARG A 89 -8.26 16.28 0.05
N ARG A 90 -8.70 17.52 0.23
CA ARG A 90 -8.05 18.50 1.12
C ARG A 90 -7.94 18.03 2.58
N VAL A 91 -8.93 17.25 3.05
CA VAL A 91 -8.98 16.72 4.42
C VAL A 91 -9.56 15.32 4.36
N GLU A 92 -8.79 14.35 4.84
CA GLU A 92 -9.23 12.96 4.98
C GLU A 92 -9.17 12.59 6.46
N ILE A 93 -10.22 11.96 6.96
CA ILE A 93 -10.25 11.39 8.30
C ILE A 93 -9.96 9.89 8.22
N THR A 94 -9.15 9.38 9.15
CA THR A 94 -8.86 7.95 9.26
C THR A 94 -9.48 7.41 10.54
N GLY A 95 -9.94 6.16 10.54
CA GLY A 95 -10.56 5.60 11.73
C GLY A 95 -10.96 4.13 11.57
N PRO A 96 -11.23 3.45 12.69
CA PRO A 96 -11.59 2.04 12.69
C PRO A 96 -12.93 1.78 12.01
N VAL A 97 -13.17 0.52 11.68
CA VAL A 97 -14.38 0.02 11.01
C VAL A 97 -15.54 -0.26 11.98
N ASP A 98 -15.46 0.19 13.23
CA ASP A 98 -16.57 0.02 14.16
C ASP A 98 -17.76 0.91 13.77
N ARG A 99 -18.98 0.40 13.98
CA ARG A 99 -20.21 1.04 13.50
C ARG A 99 -20.34 2.50 13.93
N LYS A 100 -19.97 2.82 15.18
CA LYS A 100 -20.12 4.18 15.72
C LYS A 100 -19.10 5.13 15.09
N MET A 101 -17.85 4.69 14.96
CA MET A 101 -16.79 5.49 14.37
C MET A 101 -16.98 5.71 12.88
N VAL A 102 -17.48 4.71 12.14
CA VAL A 102 -17.85 4.87 10.73
C VAL A 102 -18.91 5.96 10.57
N ILE A 103 -19.97 5.95 11.39
CA ILE A 103 -21.01 6.99 11.35
C ILE A 103 -20.41 8.37 11.65
N ASN A 104 -19.59 8.47 12.69
CA ASN A 104 -18.98 9.75 13.08
C ASN A 104 -18.03 10.29 12.01
N ALA A 105 -17.24 9.42 11.38
CA ALA A 105 -16.30 9.81 10.35
C ALA A 105 -17.00 10.25 9.06
N LEU A 106 -18.04 9.53 8.63
CA LEU A 106 -18.85 9.90 7.45
C LEU A 106 -19.65 11.19 7.66
N ASN A 107 -20.01 11.51 8.90
CA ASN A 107 -20.69 12.77 9.26
C ASN A 107 -19.71 13.91 9.60
N SER A 108 -18.41 13.71 9.42
CA SER A 108 -17.43 14.78 9.58
C SER A 108 -17.38 15.69 8.35
N ASP A 109 -16.84 16.90 8.50
CA ASP A 109 -16.59 17.82 7.37
C ASP A 109 -15.39 17.41 6.50
N ALA A 110 -14.79 16.22 6.74
CA ALA A 110 -13.72 15.69 5.91
C ALA A 110 -14.27 15.31 4.52
N THR A 111 -13.47 15.49 3.47
CA THR A 111 -13.89 15.13 2.11
C THR A 111 -13.86 13.62 1.88
N GLN A 112 -13.06 12.89 2.67
CA GLN A 112 -12.96 11.43 2.60
C GLN A 112 -12.78 10.79 3.98
N PHE A 113 -13.22 9.54 4.09
CA PHE A 113 -12.97 8.68 5.24
C PHE A 113 -12.22 7.41 4.80
N MET A 114 -11.03 7.19 5.38
CA MET A 114 -10.30 5.93 5.24
C MET A 114 -10.72 4.98 6.37
N ALA A 115 -11.60 4.04 6.04
CA ALA A 115 -12.03 2.99 6.94
C ALA A 115 -10.93 1.94 7.11
N ASP A 116 -10.37 1.87 8.31
CA ASP A 116 -9.11 1.20 8.57
C ASP A 116 -9.29 -0.24 9.05
N PHE A 117 -8.82 -1.19 8.24
CA PHE A 117 -8.66 -2.61 8.59
C PHE A 117 -7.21 -2.97 8.94
N GLU A 118 -6.28 -2.02 8.80
CA GLU A 118 -4.89 -2.22 9.16
C GLU A 118 -4.74 -2.17 10.69
N GLY A 119 -4.49 -3.33 11.30
CA GLY A 119 -3.94 -3.40 12.66
C GLY A 119 -2.42 -3.15 12.67
N ALA A 120 -1.86 -2.91 13.86
CA ALA A 120 -0.42 -2.68 14.11
C ALA A 120 0.53 -3.51 13.22
N PRO A 121 1.70 -2.94 12.87
CA PRO A 121 2.10 -2.73 11.49
C PRO A 121 1.94 -4.01 10.65
N CYS A 122 1.02 -3.98 9.69
CA CYS A 122 0.97 -4.98 8.63
C CYS A 122 2.37 -5.06 7.99
N ARG A 123 2.87 -6.28 7.81
CA ARG A 123 4.17 -6.49 7.16
C ARG A 123 4.01 -6.16 5.68
N GLY A 124 4.19 -4.88 5.32
CA GLY A 124 4.19 -4.43 3.94
C GLY A 124 5.08 -5.28 3.05
N LEU A 125 4.63 -5.59 1.83
CA LEU A 125 5.44 -6.31 0.86
C LEU A 125 6.63 -5.45 0.46
N ALA A 126 7.81 -6.05 0.28
CA ALA A 126 8.96 -5.35 -0.30
C ALA A 126 9.59 -6.22 -1.38
N GLY A 127 9.63 -5.71 -2.61
CA GLY A 127 10.38 -6.27 -3.73
C GLY A 127 11.39 -5.24 -4.24
N ARG A 128 12.04 -5.52 -5.37
CA ARG A 128 12.85 -4.52 -6.08
C ARG A 128 12.02 -3.96 -7.23
N GLY A 129 12.02 -2.65 -7.44
CA GLY A 129 11.40 -2.05 -8.62
C GLY A 129 9.87 -2.13 -8.60
N ALA A 130 9.27 -1.80 -7.46
CA ALA A 130 7.81 -1.72 -7.29
C ALA A 130 7.02 -3.02 -7.53
N GLU A 131 7.64 -4.20 -7.46
CA GLU A 131 6.95 -5.48 -7.60
C GLU A 131 5.70 -5.65 -6.70
N PRO A 132 5.66 -5.13 -5.45
CA PRO A 132 4.43 -5.09 -4.67
C PRO A 132 3.29 -4.33 -5.33
N ALA A 133 3.58 -3.19 -5.97
CA ALA A 133 2.60 -2.38 -6.68
C ALA A 133 2.09 -3.13 -7.92
N ALA A 134 2.98 -3.82 -8.65
CA ALA A 134 2.60 -4.68 -9.76
C ALA A 134 1.68 -5.85 -9.32
N LEU A 135 1.96 -6.48 -8.18
CA LEU A 135 1.07 -7.51 -7.62
C LEU A 135 -0.32 -6.93 -7.33
N TRP A 136 -0.40 -5.74 -6.73
CA TRP A 136 -1.68 -5.08 -6.46
C TRP A 136 -2.43 -4.71 -7.74
N ASN A 137 -1.73 -4.19 -8.75
CA ASN A 137 -2.30 -3.91 -10.06
C ASN A 137 -2.97 -5.17 -10.65
N ASP A 138 -2.28 -6.31 -10.60
CA ASP A 138 -2.80 -7.58 -11.13
C ASP A 138 -3.99 -8.10 -10.31
N VAL A 139 -3.97 -7.92 -8.98
CA VAL A 139 -5.13 -8.22 -8.12
C VAL A 139 -6.32 -7.35 -8.53
N PHE A 140 -6.11 -6.06 -8.80
CA PHE A 140 -7.17 -5.18 -9.29
C PHE A 140 -7.67 -5.64 -10.67
N CYS A 141 -6.78 -5.96 -11.61
CA CYS A 141 -7.12 -6.51 -12.94
C CYS A 141 -8.06 -7.69 -12.81
N ALA A 142 -7.59 -8.75 -12.14
CA ALA A 142 -8.35 -9.98 -11.99
C ALA A 142 -9.69 -9.74 -11.27
N SER A 143 -9.69 -8.92 -10.21
CA SER A 143 -10.93 -8.61 -9.48
C SER A 143 -11.97 -7.95 -10.37
N GLN A 144 -11.54 -7.00 -11.20
CA GLN A 144 -12.45 -6.33 -12.12
C GLN A 144 -12.91 -7.23 -13.26
N ASP A 145 -12.04 -8.08 -13.82
CA ASP A 145 -12.44 -9.03 -14.86
C ASP A 145 -13.50 -10.02 -14.33
N MET A 146 -13.26 -10.56 -13.13
CA MET A 146 -14.19 -11.46 -12.44
C MET A 146 -15.54 -10.81 -12.14
N LEU A 147 -15.54 -9.52 -11.79
CA LEU A 147 -16.75 -8.73 -11.47
C LEU A 147 -17.32 -7.99 -12.69
N ARG A 148 -16.73 -8.15 -13.87
CA ARG A 148 -17.10 -7.47 -15.13
C ARG A 148 -17.11 -5.93 -15.02
N LEU A 149 -16.12 -5.37 -14.34
CA LEU A 149 -15.92 -3.93 -14.15
C LEU A 149 -14.90 -3.36 -15.15
N PRO A 150 -15.10 -2.16 -15.71
CA PRO A 150 -14.14 -1.52 -16.62
C PRO A 150 -12.75 -1.32 -16.02
N ARG A 151 -11.68 -1.39 -16.82
CA ARG A 151 -10.31 -1.06 -16.35
C ARG A 151 -10.23 0.33 -15.71
N GLY A 152 -9.54 0.41 -14.57
CA GLY A 152 -9.42 1.65 -13.79
C GLY A 152 -10.61 1.99 -12.89
N SER A 153 -11.57 1.07 -12.71
CA SER A 153 -12.67 1.25 -11.74
C SER A 153 -12.17 1.29 -10.30
N VAL A 154 -11.24 0.41 -9.92
CA VAL A 154 -10.59 0.44 -8.61
C VAL A 154 -9.61 1.61 -8.57
N ARG A 155 -9.63 2.37 -7.48
CA ARG A 155 -8.74 3.51 -7.24
C ARG A 155 -7.97 3.32 -5.94
N ALA A 156 -6.67 3.54 -5.97
CA ALA A 156 -5.77 3.26 -4.85
C ALA A 156 -4.81 4.42 -4.59
N THR A 157 -4.73 4.85 -3.34
CA THR A 157 -3.69 5.76 -2.83
C THR A 157 -2.65 4.93 -2.11
N VAL A 158 -1.35 5.13 -2.41
CA VAL A 158 -0.28 4.33 -1.78
C VAL A 158 0.41 5.13 -0.68
N LEU A 159 0.48 4.54 0.53
CA LEU A 159 1.25 5.08 1.65
C LEU A 159 2.74 4.84 1.40
N ILE A 160 3.53 5.90 1.23
CA ILE A 160 4.99 5.80 1.09
C ILE A 160 5.62 5.84 2.48
N GLU A 161 5.31 4.87 3.32
CA GLU A 161 5.73 4.84 4.72
C GLU A 161 6.87 3.85 4.98
N THR A 162 7.59 3.46 3.92
CA THR A 162 8.80 2.67 4.06
C THR A 162 9.99 3.35 3.40
N LEU A 163 11.17 3.20 4.02
CA LEU A 163 12.39 3.82 3.49
C LEU A 163 12.65 3.42 2.04
N LEU A 164 12.45 2.14 1.69
CA LEU A 164 12.69 1.64 0.33
C LEU A 164 11.68 2.19 -0.68
N ALA A 165 10.40 2.31 -0.30
CA ALA A 165 9.38 2.86 -1.19
C ALA A 165 9.66 4.32 -1.59
N ALA A 166 10.37 5.09 -0.76
CA ALA A 166 10.76 6.45 -1.12
C ALA A 166 11.74 6.53 -2.30
N PHE A 167 12.49 5.46 -2.59
CA PHE A 167 13.38 5.36 -3.75
C PHE A 167 12.72 4.76 -4.99
N GLU A 168 11.47 4.32 -4.89
CA GLU A 168 10.73 3.61 -5.95
C GLU A 168 9.36 4.25 -6.22
N MET A 169 9.15 5.51 -5.83
CA MET A 169 7.84 6.18 -5.94
C MET A 169 7.33 6.29 -7.39
N GLU A 170 8.22 6.57 -8.34
CA GLU A 170 7.83 6.68 -9.76
C GLU A 170 7.50 5.31 -10.36
N GLU A 171 8.23 4.27 -9.97
CA GLU A 171 7.97 2.89 -10.36
C GLU A 171 6.65 2.39 -9.76
N ILE A 172 6.36 2.70 -8.50
CA ILE A 172 5.07 2.39 -7.84
C ILE A 172 3.92 3.04 -8.61
N LEU A 173 4.04 4.32 -8.95
CA LEU A 173 3.04 5.02 -9.75
C LEU A 173 2.91 4.44 -11.16
N PHE A 174 4.02 4.01 -11.78
CA PHE A 174 4.02 3.43 -13.11
C PHE A 174 3.28 2.09 -13.15
N GLU A 175 3.56 1.20 -12.20
CA GLU A 175 2.91 -0.10 -12.09
C GLU A 175 1.41 0.04 -11.79
N LEU A 176 1.02 1.05 -11.00
CA LEU A 176 -0.38 1.34 -10.67
C LEU A 176 -1.01 2.42 -11.52
N ARG A 177 -0.43 2.82 -12.66
CA ARG A 177 -0.81 4.03 -13.40
C ARG A 177 -2.29 4.11 -13.76
N GLU A 178 -2.96 2.97 -13.98
CA GLU A 178 -4.39 2.94 -14.31
C GLU A 178 -5.32 3.08 -13.08
N HIS A 179 -4.84 2.76 -11.88
CA HIS A 179 -5.61 2.75 -10.61
C HIS A 179 -5.15 3.80 -9.61
N SER A 180 -3.97 4.39 -9.81
CA SER A 180 -3.38 5.32 -8.87
C SER A 180 -4.28 6.52 -8.64
N SER A 181 -4.36 6.95 -7.38
CA SER A 181 -5.00 8.20 -6.93
C SER A 181 -4.03 9.03 -6.09
N GLY A 182 -2.73 8.79 -6.27
CA GLY A 182 -1.66 9.53 -5.61
C GLY A 182 -0.95 8.72 -4.52
N LEU A 183 -0.04 9.41 -3.84
CA LEU A 183 0.79 8.88 -2.76
C LEU A 183 0.54 9.68 -1.48
N ASN A 184 0.71 9.03 -0.32
CA ASN A 184 0.56 9.66 0.99
C ASN A 184 1.86 9.61 1.80
N CYS A 185 2.10 10.65 2.61
CA CYS A 185 3.24 10.73 3.51
C CYS A 185 2.92 10.20 4.92
N GLY A 186 3.75 9.28 5.42
CA GLY A 186 3.71 8.83 6.81
C GLY A 186 4.87 9.38 7.63
N ARG A 187 4.64 9.66 8.94
CA ARG A 187 5.73 10.02 9.87
C ARG A 187 6.25 8.80 10.62
N TRP A 188 5.39 8.18 11.42
CA TRP A 188 5.82 7.15 12.38
C TRP A 188 6.28 5.87 11.71
N ASP A 189 5.51 5.34 10.76
CA ASP A 189 5.90 4.14 10.03
C ASP A 189 7.12 4.34 9.15
N TYR A 190 7.29 5.53 8.58
CA TYR A 190 8.48 5.88 7.81
C TYR A 190 9.75 5.90 8.69
N ILE A 191 9.70 6.57 9.85
CA ILE A 191 10.81 6.60 10.81
C ILE A 191 11.08 5.19 11.36
N PHE A 192 10.04 4.43 11.69
CA PHE A 192 10.17 3.04 12.11
C PHE A 192 10.85 2.19 11.03
N SER A 193 10.45 2.36 9.77
CA SER A 193 11.05 1.69 8.64
C SER A 193 12.51 2.08 8.46
N PHE A 194 12.86 3.36 8.59
CA PHE A 194 14.24 3.84 8.56
C PHE A 194 15.12 3.11 9.58
N ILE A 195 14.70 3.08 10.85
CA ILE A 195 15.41 2.39 11.93
C ILE A 195 15.53 0.89 11.61
N LYS A 196 14.42 0.24 11.25
CA LYS A 196 14.39 -1.20 10.94
C LYS A 196 15.31 -1.57 9.79
N LYS A 197 15.33 -0.75 8.72
CA LYS A 197 16.10 -0.99 7.50
C LYS A 197 17.59 -0.74 7.69
N LEU A 198 17.95 0.24 8.52
CA LEU A 198 19.34 0.63 8.78
C LEU A 198 19.85 0.19 10.16
N ARG A 199 19.18 -0.79 10.81
CA ARG A 199 19.43 -1.21 12.19
C ARG A 199 20.88 -1.60 12.52
N ASN A 200 21.63 -2.08 11.53
CA ASN A 200 23.03 -2.53 11.71
C ASN A 200 24.05 -1.44 11.40
N HIS A 201 23.60 -0.24 11.00
CA HIS A 201 24.49 0.86 10.66
C HIS A 201 24.63 1.83 11.83
N PRO A 202 25.81 1.92 12.47
CA PRO A 202 25.99 2.73 13.69
C PRO A 202 25.85 4.24 13.45
N ARG A 203 25.90 4.70 12.19
CA ARG A 203 25.72 6.12 11.82
C ARG A 203 24.27 6.55 11.68
N PHE A 204 23.31 5.61 11.69
CA PHE A 204 21.88 5.90 11.47
C PHE A 204 21.03 5.75 12.74
N VAL A 205 21.63 6.01 13.90
CA VAL A 205 20.89 6.12 15.16
C VAL A 205 20.14 7.45 15.18
N LEU A 206 18.82 7.39 15.33
CA LEU A 206 17.98 8.57 15.42
C LEU A 206 17.86 9.06 16.88
N PRO A 207 17.66 10.38 17.10
CA PRO A 207 17.34 10.90 18.42
C PRO A 207 15.93 10.45 18.85
N ASP A 208 15.48 10.93 20.01
CA ASP A 208 14.11 10.73 20.46
C ASP A 208 13.10 11.02 19.35
N ARG A 209 12.16 10.10 19.16
CA ARG A 209 11.20 10.14 18.05
C ARG A 209 10.38 11.43 18.00
N SER A 210 10.15 12.07 19.15
CA SER A 210 9.48 13.38 19.27
C SER A 210 10.26 14.50 18.58
N ALA A 211 11.59 14.44 18.61
CA ALA A 211 12.49 15.39 17.96
C ALA A 211 12.57 15.19 16.44
N VAL A 212 12.26 14.00 15.93
CA VAL A 212 12.22 13.71 14.48
C VAL A 212 10.90 14.23 13.88
N SER A 213 10.81 15.53 13.64
CA SER A 213 9.67 16.21 13.00
C SER A 213 9.67 16.07 11.48
N MET A 214 8.55 16.41 10.83
CA MET A 214 8.47 16.50 9.36
C MET A 214 9.38 17.59 8.76
N THR A 215 9.89 18.51 9.57
CA THR A 215 10.84 19.56 9.16
C THR A 215 12.30 19.13 9.27
N SER A 216 12.57 17.93 9.80
CA SER A 216 13.92 17.36 9.82
C SER A 216 14.44 17.20 8.38
N PRO A 217 15.73 17.47 8.07
CA PRO A 217 16.19 17.57 6.68
C PRO A 217 15.84 16.37 5.78
N PHE A 218 15.97 15.14 6.29
CA PHE A 218 15.64 13.95 5.50
C PHE A 218 14.12 13.74 5.34
N MET A 219 13.30 14.15 6.33
CA MET A 219 11.84 14.09 6.24
C MET A 219 11.31 15.15 5.27
N ASP A 220 11.86 16.37 5.30
CA ASP A 220 11.53 17.43 4.35
C ASP A 220 11.94 17.03 2.92
N ALA A 221 13.12 16.43 2.73
CA ALA A 221 13.54 15.89 1.45
C ALA A 221 12.59 14.80 0.92
N TYR A 222 12.15 13.89 1.79
CA TYR A 222 11.16 12.86 1.49
C TYR A 222 9.82 13.46 1.03
N VAL A 223 9.28 14.43 1.77
CA VAL A 223 8.02 15.11 1.41
C VAL A 223 8.14 15.86 0.08
N ARG A 224 9.22 16.63 -0.11
CA ARG A 224 9.44 17.37 -1.36
C ARG A 224 9.59 16.44 -2.56
N LEU A 225 10.28 15.31 -2.39
CA LEU A 225 10.41 14.31 -3.44
C LEU A 225 9.04 13.74 -3.80
N LEU A 226 8.25 13.34 -2.81
CA LEU A 226 6.91 12.79 -3.02
C LEU A 226 6.00 13.78 -3.76
N ILE A 227 5.95 15.04 -3.34
CA ILE A 227 5.14 16.08 -4.00
C ILE A 227 5.57 16.25 -5.46
N ARG A 228 6.88 16.38 -5.72
CA ARG A 228 7.39 16.52 -7.09
C ARG A 228 7.04 15.31 -7.95
N THR A 229 7.19 14.10 -7.41
CA THR A 229 6.88 12.86 -8.11
C THR A 229 5.39 12.75 -8.43
N CYS A 230 4.50 13.04 -7.47
CA CYS A 230 3.05 13.02 -7.68
C CYS A 230 2.61 14.04 -8.73
N HIS A 231 3.05 15.30 -8.65
CA HIS A 231 2.63 16.34 -9.59
C HIS A 231 3.22 16.17 -11.00
N LYS A 232 4.37 15.49 -11.10
CA LYS A 232 5.00 15.13 -12.38
C LYS A 232 4.17 14.07 -13.13
N ARG A 233 3.58 13.12 -12.41
CA ARG A 233 2.84 11.98 -12.99
C ARG A 233 1.34 12.23 -13.05
#